data_AF-A0A1Q3TQ33-F1
#
_entry.id   AF-A0A1Q3TQ33-F1
#
_cell.length_a   1.000
_cell.length_b   1.000
_cell.length_c   1.000
_cell.angle_alpha   90.00
_cell.angle_beta   90.00
_cell.angle_gamma   90.00
#
_symmetry.space_group_name_H-M   'P 1'
#
loop_
_entity.id
_entity.type
_entity.pdbx_description
1 polymer ?
#
loop_
_entity_poly.entity_id
_entity_poly.type
_entity_poly.pdbx_seq_one_letter_code
_entity_poly.pdbx_strand_id
1 'polypeptide(L)'
;MPLKWYQRLTLATAVCIWLLIVLGGMVRVTESGTGCGNTWPMCHGSLLPRFEYHEMVEWTHRLVGFVIGWLMVAMGVSTLLWYRKPRRLLYLALGAGFFYILQAILGGLTVLLEVGHTWTALHMGNSMLLLASVTLLALFARMGDLKKNTFSRRIRWLALGTLVWTYIALFTGAAVVASDNELACNAWPQCQASQILPNTPDEWTSFGHRLAVGLSDVLLLVLAVAIWRSPAKEKRVMRAVHFLGALYITQVFLGAFTIWLGAPSYIKGAHLALAALTWAALVILCTLLWLLPVKQQVEENSAGPGGSGSDGPAKKQKKSKLGWVPEPVRDYVSLMRLRVIPLLLVPTVAAMLIAAVQYPLPEGRNLLELILWTVIGGTLATGGAHTINQYLERDIDARMRRTKRRALVTGRISPQGALTFGLGLTVVAVALLWVTVNPVAAMLSLSGNLFYVVVYTMWLKRTTVQNIVIGGAAGSVPPLVGWAAITGQVGLPALLFFAIIFFWTPAHFWALALVRREDYEAAGVPMLPAVKGEVVTQRNILYYAVLLLIVSVFPFMIHALSWIYLVAALGLGWVLVSKSFTLMRKGGQAGMQLRAMQLFKFSNTYLALLYLVMVVDRLIALG
;
A
#
# COMPACT_ATOMS: atom_id res chain seq x y z
N MET A 1 -31.02 -21.79 -17.91
CA MET A 1 -29.60 -21.44 -18.16
C MET A 1 -28.72 -21.93 -17.00
N PRO A 2 -27.52 -22.49 -17.24
CA PRO A 2 -26.66 -23.01 -16.17
C PRO A 2 -26.22 -21.91 -15.19
N LEU A 3 -26.29 -22.16 -13.87
CA LEU A 3 -25.87 -21.22 -12.83
C LEU A 3 -24.45 -20.70 -13.03
N LYS A 4 -23.52 -21.58 -13.45
CA LYS A 4 -22.13 -21.22 -13.76
C LYS A 4 -22.03 -20.19 -14.90
N TRP A 5 -22.92 -20.27 -15.89
CA TRP A 5 -22.94 -19.30 -16.99
C TRP A 5 -23.42 -17.93 -16.50
N TYR A 6 -24.50 -17.90 -15.72
CA TYR A 6 -25.01 -16.65 -15.14
C TYR A 6 -23.99 -15.98 -14.17
N GLN A 7 -23.28 -16.77 -13.38
CA GLN A 7 -22.17 -16.29 -12.53
C GLN A 7 -21.00 -15.70 -13.33
N ARG A 8 -20.70 -16.28 -14.50
CA ARG A 8 -19.68 -15.74 -15.41
C ARG A 8 -20.16 -14.48 -16.09
N LEU A 9 -21.41 -14.45 -16.55
CA LEU A 9 -22.00 -13.27 -17.18
C LEU A 9 -22.00 -12.08 -16.22
N THR A 10 -22.56 -12.21 -15.03
CA THR A 10 -22.62 -11.12 -14.03
C THR A 10 -21.23 -10.60 -13.63
N LEU A 11 -20.22 -11.48 -13.52
CA LEU A 11 -18.83 -11.04 -13.30
C LEU A 11 -18.26 -10.33 -14.51
N ALA A 12 -18.43 -10.87 -15.70
CA ALA A 12 -17.94 -10.27 -16.93
C ALA A 12 -18.53 -8.86 -17.10
N THR A 13 -19.84 -8.71 -16.87
CA THR A 13 -20.51 -7.40 -16.85
C THR A 13 -19.89 -6.45 -15.83
N ALA A 14 -19.63 -6.90 -14.59
CA ALA A 14 -18.99 -6.05 -13.58
C ALA A 14 -17.57 -5.60 -13.96
N VAL A 15 -16.76 -6.51 -14.54
CA VAL A 15 -15.41 -6.20 -15.01
C VAL A 15 -15.46 -5.23 -16.21
N CYS A 16 -16.35 -5.47 -17.17
CA CYS A 16 -16.52 -4.60 -18.32
C CYS A 16 -17.02 -3.20 -17.93
N ILE A 17 -17.96 -3.09 -16.97
CA ILE A 17 -18.39 -1.80 -16.43
C ILE A 17 -17.25 -1.07 -15.72
N TRP A 18 -16.42 -1.78 -14.95
CA TRP A 18 -15.21 -1.18 -14.37
C TRP A 18 -14.25 -0.67 -15.46
N LEU A 19 -13.98 -1.45 -16.51
CA LEU A 19 -13.16 -1.02 -17.65
C LEU A 19 -13.76 0.20 -18.38
N LEU A 20 -15.09 0.25 -18.52
CA LEU A 20 -15.79 1.38 -19.13
C LEU A 20 -15.60 2.67 -18.30
N ILE A 21 -15.64 2.56 -16.98
CA ILE A 21 -15.36 3.67 -16.06
C ILE A 21 -13.92 4.17 -16.24
N VAL A 22 -12.95 3.25 -16.35
CA VAL A 22 -11.55 3.61 -16.61
C VAL A 22 -11.41 4.36 -17.94
N LEU A 23 -12.04 3.85 -18.99
CA LEU A 23 -12.03 4.47 -20.31
C LEU A 23 -12.70 5.86 -20.29
N GLY A 24 -13.81 6.03 -19.57
CA GLY A 24 -14.47 7.32 -19.40
C GLY A 24 -13.61 8.31 -18.60
N GLY A 25 -12.84 7.82 -17.64
CA GLY A 25 -11.79 8.60 -16.98
C GLY A 25 -10.73 9.09 -17.94
N MET A 26 -10.25 8.21 -18.82
CA MET A 26 -9.27 8.56 -19.86
C MET A 26 -9.79 9.69 -20.74
N VAL A 27 -11.05 9.61 -21.21
CA VAL A 27 -11.69 10.69 -21.99
C VAL A 27 -11.60 12.04 -21.27
N ARG A 28 -11.81 12.08 -19.95
CA ARG A 28 -11.72 13.34 -19.19
C ARG A 28 -10.28 13.80 -18.99
N VAL A 29 -9.36 12.92 -18.59
CA VAL A 29 -7.98 13.33 -18.27
C VAL A 29 -7.13 13.64 -19.50
N THR A 30 -7.58 13.25 -20.69
CA THR A 30 -7.00 13.65 -21.98
C THR A 30 -7.79 14.79 -22.64
N GLU A 31 -8.77 15.37 -21.94
CA GLU A 31 -9.63 16.46 -22.45
C GLU A 31 -10.36 16.13 -23.75
N SER A 32 -10.58 14.83 -24.02
CA SER A 32 -11.24 14.34 -25.24
C SER A 32 -12.77 14.33 -25.14
N GLY A 33 -13.35 14.89 -24.07
CA GLY A 33 -14.80 14.81 -23.81
C GLY A 33 -15.69 15.52 -24.82
N THR A 34 -15.13 16.39 -25.65
CA THR A 34 -15.79 17.13 -26.74
C THR A 34 -15.23 16.78 -28.12
N GLY A 35 -14.40 15.72 -28.22
CA GLY A 35 -13.77 15.31 -29.47
C GLY A 35 -14.77 15.08 -30.61
N CYS A 36 -15.93 14.51 -30.30
CA CYS A 36 -17.03 14.21 -31.23
C CYS A 36 -18.04 15.36 -31.41
N GLY A 37 -17.75 16.53 -30.85
CA GLY A 37 -18.64 17.70 -30.84
C GLY A 37 -19.96 17.46 -30.11
N ASN A 38 -20.96 18.30 -30.39
CA ASN A 38 -22.24 18.32 -29.66
C ASN A 38 -23.28 17.34 -30.20
N THR A 39 -22.82 16.32 -30.94
CA THR A 39 -23.70 15.28 -31.45
C THR A 39 -23.62 14.07 -30.52
N TRP A 40 -24.79 13.50 -30.19
CA TRP A 40 -24.90 12.28 -29.40
C TRP A 40 -26.13 11.50 -29.91
N PRO A 41 -26.03 10.19 -30.20
CA PRO A 41 -24.89 9.30 -29.96
C PRO A 41 -23.80 9.34 -31.05
N MET A 42 -24.03 10.04 -32.17
CA MET A 42 -23.11 10.15 -33.32
C MET A 42 -21.89 11.04 -33.03
N CYS A 43 -20.84 10.96 -33.86
CA CYS A 43 -19.63 11.78 -33.78
C CYS A 43 -19.58 12.72 -34.98
N HIS A 44 -19.70 14.04 -34.77
CA HIS A 44 -19.89 15.04 -35.84
C HIS A 44 -20.99 14.66 -36.87
N GLY A 45 -22.07 14.03 -36.41
CA GLY A 45 -23.17 13.56 -37.26
C GLY A 45 -22.90 12.27 -38.06
N SER A 46 -21.70 11.68 -37.98
CA SER A 46 -21.39 10.37 -38.57
C SER A 46 -21.31 9.26 -37.51
N LEU A 47 -21.52 8.01 -37.94
CA LEU A 47 -21.40 6.84 -37.06
C LEU A 47 -19.94 6.51 -36.74
N LEU A 48 -19.03 6.77 -37.67
CA LEU A 48 -17.58 6.58 -37.51
C LEU A 48 -16.90 7.92 -37.24
N PRO A 49 -15.87 7.95 -36.38
CA PRO A 49 -15.06 9.14 -36.15
C PRO A 49 -14.05 9.31 -37.28
N ARG A 50 -13.42 10.48 -37.36
CA ARG A 50 -12.17 10.62 -38.11
C ARG A 50 -11.04 9.98 -37.30
N PHE A 51 -9.93 9.66 -37.97
CA PHE A 51 -8.74 9.10 -37.32
C PHE A 51 -7.92 10.17 -36.57
N GLU A 52 -8.61 11.01 -35.80
CA GLU A 52 -8.05 12.05 -34.95
C GLU A 52 -8.06 11.59 -33.50
N TYR A 53 -7.01 11.92 -32.73
CA TYR A 53 -6.79 11.35 -31.39
C TYR A 53 -7.99 11.57 -30.44
N HIS A 54 -8.46 12.81 -30.31
CA HIS A 54 -9.55 13.14 -29.38
C HIS A 54 -10.89 12.54 -29.81
N GLU A 55 -11.21 12.55 -31.11
CA GLU A 55 -12.39 11.90 -31.68
C GLU A 55 -12.38 10.38 -31.41
N MET A 56 -11.25 9.73 -31.66
CA MET A 56 -11.10 8.29 -31.45
C MET A 56 -11.27 7.90 -29.99
N VAL A 57 -10.70 8.67 -29.06
CA VAL A 57 -10.81 8.40 -27.61
C VAL A 57 -12.28 8.48 -27.16
N GLU A 58 -12.99 9.54 -27.54
CA GLU A 58 -14.39 9.73 -27.15
C GLU A 58 -15.32 8.71 -27.83
N TRP A 59 -15.16 8.51 -29.14
CA TRP A 59 -15.95 7.55 -29.90
C TRP A 59 -15.77 6.12 -29.40
N THR A 60 -14.52 5.72 -29.08
CA THR A 60 -14.22 4.40 -28.53
C THR A 60 -14.93 4.20 -27.19
N HIS A 61 -14.99 5.22 -26.33
CA HIS A 61 -15.74 5.16 -25.09
C HIS A 61 -17.24 4.95 -25.32
N ARG A 62 -17.84 5.70 -26.25
CA ARG A 62 -19.26 5.58 -26.63
C ARG A 62 -19.58 4.19 -27.19
N LEU A 63 -18.73 3.70 -28.11
CA LEU A 63 -18.87 2.37 -28.71
C LEU A 63 -18.79 1.25 -27.66
N VAL A 64 -17.78 1.30 -26.79
CA VAL A 64 -17.61 0.29 -25.73
C VAL A 64 -18.80 0.32 -24.78
N GLY A 65 -19.32 1.50 -24.44
CA GLY A 65 -20.56 1.65 -23.68
C GLY A 65 -21.75 0.93 -24.35
N PHE A 66 -21.98 1.20 -25.64
CA PHE A 66 -23.04 0.54 -26.41
C PHE A 66 -22.87 -0.99 -26.46
N VAL A 67 -21.66 -1.49 -26.69
CA VAL A 67 -21.36 -2.94 -26.72
C VAL A 67 -21.64 -3.58 -25.37
N ILE A 68 -21.26 -2.93 -24.26
CA ILE A 68 -21.54 -3.41 -22.90
C ILE A 68 -23.05 -3.41 -22.61
N GLY A 69 -23.82 -2.55 -23.27
CA GLY A 69 -25.28 -2.57 -23.22
C GLY A 69 -25.88 -3.95 -23.54
N TRP A 70 -25.30 -4.70 -24.47
CA TRP A 70 -25.75 -6.07 -24.77
C TRP A 70 -25.48 -7.04 -23.62
N LEU A 71 -24.38 -6.88 -22.89
CA LEU A 71 -24.11 -7.65 -21.66
C LEU A 71 -25.11 -7.29 -20.56
N MET A 72 -25.47 -6.02 -20.44
CA MET A 72 -26.49 -5.55 -19.49
C MET A 72 -27.87 -6.13 -19.81
N VAL A 73 -28.27 -6.10 -21.09
CA VAL A 73 -29.53 -6.72 -21.55
C VAL A 73 -29.51 -8.23 -21.32
N ALA A 74 -28.44 -8.93 -21.72
CA ALA A 74 -28.30 -10.37 -21.50
C ALA A 74 -28.40 -10.73 -20.01
N MET A 75 -27.77 -9.93 -19.14
CA MET A 75 -27.81 -10.10 -17.68
C MET A 75 -29.21 -9.84 -17.12
N GLY A 76 -29.88 -8.77 -17.55
CA GLY A 76 -31.24 -8.42 -17.14
C GLY A 76 -32.25 -9.48 -17.58
N VAL A 77 -32.26 -9.85 -18.87
CA VAL A 77 -33.11 -10.90 -19.44
C VAL A 77 -32.85 -12.23 -18.75
N SER A 78 -31.58 -12.58 -18.50
CA SER A 78 -31.24 -13.82 -17.81
C SER A 78 -31.76 -13.85 -16.37
N THR A 79 -31.68 -12.71 -15.68
CA THR A 79 -32.24 -12.58 -14.33
C THR A 79 -33.77 -12.73 -14.35
N LEU A 80 -34.43 -12.11 -15.33
CA LEU A 80 -35.87 -12.19 -15.51
C LEU A 80 -36.35 -13.60 -15.90
N LEU A 81 -35.70 -14.27 -16.83
CA LEU A 81 -36.19 -15.57 -17.30
C LEU A 81 -35.92 -16.70 -16.30
N TRP A 82 -34.76 -16.67 -15.62
CA TRP A 82 -34.29 -17.82 -14.83
C TRP A 82 -34.08 -17.55 -13.33
N TYR A 83 -34.00 -16.29 -12.90
CA TYR A 83 -33.68 -15.92 -11.50
C TYR A 83 -34.69 -14.93 -10.89
N ARG A 84 -35.97 -14.97 -11.31
CA ARG A 84 -37.07 -14.17 -10.73
C ARG A 84 -37.41 -14.55 -9.28
N LYS A 85 -37.28 -15.83 -8.91
CA LYS A 85 -37.61 -16.33 -7.56
C LYS A 85 -36.74 -15.68 -6.47
N PRO A 86 -35.41 -15.62 -6.58
CA PRO A 86 -34.59 -14.86 -5.64
C PRO A 86 -34.78 -13.35 -5.87
N ARG A 87 -35.76 -12.75 -5.17
CA ARG A 87 -36.15 -11.33 -5.33
C ARG A 87 -34.98 -10.35 -5.23
N ARG A 88 -33.97 -10.66 -4.42
CA ARG A 88 -32.76 -9.84 -4.31
C ARG A 88 -31.99 -9.72 -5.63
N LEU A 89 -31.82 -10.81 -6.37
CA LEU A 89 -31.15 -10.77 -7.68
C LEU A 89 -31.97 -9.95 -8.68
N LEU A 90 -33.29 -10.11 -8.65
CA LEU A 90 -34.20 -9.32 -9.48
C LEU A 90 -34.08 -7.81 -9.21
N TYR A 91 -34.16 -7.38 -7.95
CA TYR A 91 -34.06 -5.95 -7.61
C TYR A 91 -32.68 -5.36 -7.95
N LEU A 92 -31.60 -6.12 -7.75
CA LEU A 92 -30.26 -5.68 -8.14
C LEU A 92 -30.11 -5.55 -9.66
N ALA A 93 -30.67 -6.47 -10.44
CA ALA A 93 -30.64 -6.38 -11.89
C ALA A 93 -31.50 -5.23 -12.43
N LEU A 94 -32.67 -4.99 -11.83
CA LEU A 94 -33.52 -3.83 -12.17
C LEU A 94 -32.83 -2.51 -11.81
N GLY A 95 -32.22 -2.41 -10.63
CA GLY A 95 -31.44 -1.25 -10.22
C GLY A 95 -30.23 -1.01 -11.13
N ALA A 96 -29.50 -2.05 -11.51
CA ALA A 96 -28.40 -1.94 -12.48
C ALA A 96 -28.90 -1.48 -13.85
N GLY A 97 -30.05 -1.97 -14.32
CA GLY A 97 -30.68 -1.50 -15.56
C GLY A 97 -31.07 -0.02 -15.49
N PHE A 98 -31.67 0.41 -14.37
CA PHE A 98 -32.02 1.81 -14.12
C PHE A 98 -30.77 2.70 -14.16
N PHE A 99 -29.72 2.38 -13.39
CA PHE A 99 -28.50 3.16 -13.37
C PHE A 99 -27.78 3.17 -14.72
N TYR A 100 -27.87 2.09 -15.51
CA TYR A 100 -27.30 2.06 -16.86
C TYR A 100 -28.02 3.01 -17.83
N ILE A 101 -29.36 3.04 -17.80
CA ILE A 101 -30.16 3.98 -18.61
C ILE A 101 -29.87 5.42 -18.16
N LEU A 102 -29.86 5.65 -16.85
CA LEU A 102 -29.52 6.96 -16.29
C LEU A 102 -28.10 7.40 -16.68
N GLN A 103 -27.15 6.46 -16.79
CA GLN A 103 -25.79 6.75 -17.23
C GLN A 103 -25.77 7.28 -18.67
N ALA A 104 -26.52 6.65 -19.57
CA ALA A 104 -26.61 7.09 -20.96
C ALA A 104 -27.23 8.50 -21.06
N ILE A 105 -28.27 8.78 -20.27
CA ILE A 105 -28.89 10.11 -20.20
C ILE A 105 -27.90 11.15 -19.66
N LEU A 106 -27.25 10.89 -18.52
CA LEU A 106 -26.29 11.80 -17.92
C LEU A 106 -25.06 12.03 -18.83
N GLY A 107 -24.61 10.99 -19.55
CA GLY A 107 -23.53 11.09 -20.53
C GLY A 107 -23.93 11.96 -21.73
N GLY A 108 -25.14 11.77 -22.27
CA GLY A 108 -25.69 12.62 -23.32
C GLY A 108 -25.84 14.07 -22.88
N LEU A 109 -26.35 14.33 -21.66
CA LEU A 109 -26.44 15.67 -21.09
C LEU A 109 -25.07 16.33 -20.91
N THR A 110 -24.05 15.56 -20.51
CA THR A 110 -22.68 16.07 -20.35
C THR A 110 -22.11 16.59 -21.67
N VAL A 111 -22.44 15.94 -22.80
CA VAL A 111 -22.01 16.36 -24.15
C VAL A 111 -22.88 17.50 -24.67
N LEU A 112 -24.20 17.35 -24.62
CA LEU A 112 -25.15 18.29 -25.26
C LEU A 112 -25.21 19.66 -24.60
N LEU A 113 -25.02 19.71 -23.27
CA LEU A 113 -25.12 20.96 -22.55
C LEU A 113 -23.82 21.75 -22.57
N GLU A 114 -22.69 21.20 -23.04
CA GLU A 114 -21.35 21.82 -23.04
C GLU A 114 -20.86 22.41 -21.69
N VAL A 115 -21.66 22.37 -20.62
CA VAL A 115 -21.38 23.01 -19.34
C VAL A 115 -21.95 22.22 -18.16
N GLY A 116 -21.10 22.10 -17.15
CA GLY A 116 -21.48 21.83 -15.76
C GLY A 116 -20.63 20.74 -15.12
N HIS A 117 -19.64 21.14 -14.33
CA HIS A 117 -18.89 20.26 -13.41
C HIS A 117 -19.82 19.31 -12.62
N THR A 118 -21.03 19.78 -12.33
CA THR A 118 -22.13 19.05 -11.70
C THR A 118 -22.57 17.82 -12.49
N TRP A 119 -22.83 17.93 -13.79
CA TRP A 119 -23.31 16.80 -14.60
C TRP A 119 -22.25 15.72 -14.75
N THR A 120 -21.00 16.11 -14.93
CA THR A 120 -19.86 15.17 -14.95
C THR A 120 -19.71 14.45 -13.61
N ALA A 121 -19.83 15.17 -12.49
CA ALA A 121 -19.78 14.57 -11.15
C ALA A 121 -20.97 13.62 -10.91
N LEU A 122 -22.18 13.99 -11.33
CA LEU A 122 -23.37 13.13 -11.25
C LEU A 122 -23.23 11.89 -12.14
N HIS A 123 -22.72 12.05 -13.36
CA HIS A 123 -22.43 10.96 -14.29
C HIS A 123 -21.43 9.97 -13.66
N MET A 124 -20.36 10.45 -13.05
CA MET A 124 -19.37 9.64 -12.33
C MET A 124 -19.98 8.92 -11.11
N GLY A 125 -20.74 9.65 -10.28
CA GLY A 125 -21.42 9.07 -9.12
C GLY A 125 -22.41 7.95 -9.50
N ASN A 126 -23.19 8.17 -10.56
CA ASN A 126 -24.09 7.15 -11.09
C ASN A 126 -23.31 5.93 -11.62
N SER A 127 -22.15 6.10 -12.24
CA SER A 127 -21.29 4.96 -12.63
C SER A 127 -20.87 4.13 -11.42
N MET A 128 -20.56 4.76 -10.28
CA MET A 128 -20.19 4.04 -9.06
C MET A 128 -21.37 3.24 -8.49
N LEU A 129 -22.61 3.77 -8.57
CA LEU A 129 -23.82 3.03 -8.17
C LEU A 129 -24.12 1.86 -9.12
N LEU A 130 -23.94 2.07 -10.42
CA LEU A 130 -24.04 1.00 -11.41
C LEU A 130 -23.02 -0.11 -11.11
N LEU A 131 -21.76 0.24 -10.90
CA LEU A 131 -20.69 -0.70 -10.55
C LEU A 131 -21.00 -1.46 -9.24
N ALA A 132 -21.50 -0.77 -8.22
CA ALA A 132 -21.92 -1.39 -6.97
C ALA A 132 -23.04 -2.41 -7.20
N SER A 133 -24.06 -2.04 -7.99
CA SER A 133 -25.22 -2.90 -8.28
C SER A 133 -24.83 -4.19 -9.00
N VAL A 134 -24.01 -4.09 -10.06
CA VAL A 134 -23.54 -5.27 -10.81
C VAL A 134 -22.55 -6.11 -9.99
N THR A 135 -21.74 -5.49 -9.14
CA THR A 135 -20.84 -6.19 -8.21
C THR A 135 -21.61 -7.00 -7.18
N LEU A 136 -22.67 -6.42 -6.60
CA LEU A 136 -23.56 -7.11 -5.68
C LEU A 136 -24.27 -8.27 -6.37
N LEU A 137 -24.78 -8.06 -7.59
CA LEU A 137 -25.43 -9.12 -8.37
C LEU A 137 -24.46 -10.30 -8.60
N ALA A 138 -23.23 -10.02 -9.02
CA ALA A 138 -22.19 -11.03 -9.22
C ALA A 138 -21.79 -11.74 -7.91
N LEU A 139 -21.81 -11.05 -6.77
CA LEU A 139 -21.55 -11.62 -5.45
C LEU A 139 -22.67 -12.58 -5.03
N PHE A 140 -23.92 -12.14 -5.12
CA PHE A 140 -25.09 -12.95 -4.73
C PHE A 140 -25.32 -14.14 -5.65
N ALA A 141 -25.07 -14.00 -6.96
CA ALA A 141 -25.15 -15.10 -7.92
C ALA A 141 -24.18 -16.26 -7.55
N ARG A 142 -23.08 -15.96 -6.86
CA ARG A 142 -22.08 -16.95 -6.39
C ARG A 142 -22.35 -17.49 -5.00
N MET A 143 -22.83 -16.63 -4.10
CA MET A 143 -23.01 -16.99 -2.70
C MET A 143 -24.34 -17.71 -2.43
N GLY A 144 -25.36 -17.51 -3.27
CA GLY A 144 -26.71 -18.04 -3.04
C GLY A 144 -27.40 -17.40 -1.83
N ASP A 145 -28.51 -17.99 -1.38
CA ASP A 145 -29.21 -17.57 -0.17
C ASP A 145 -28.44 -18.04 1.08
N LEU A 146 -27.81 -17.09 1.77
CA LEU A 146 -27.06 -17.35 3.00
C LEU A 146 -27.96 -17.20 4.23
N LYS A 147 -27.84 -18.15 5.17
CA LYS A 147 -28.48 -18.09 6.49
C LYS A 147 -27.87 -16.97 7.34
N LYS A 148 -28.73 -16.19 8.02
CA LYS A 148 -28.31 -15.11 8.92
C LYS A 148 -27.56 -15.67 10.13
N ASN A 149 -26.30 -15.29 10.29
CA ASN A 149 -25.61 -15.24 11.57
C ASN A 149 -24.61 -14.09 11.45
N THR A 150 -24.58 -13.11 12.37
CA THR A 150 -24.05 -11.78 12.02
C THR A 150 -22.91 -11.29 12.91
N PHE A 151 -21.98 -10.55 12.30
CA PHE A 151 -21.02 -9.70 13.01
C PHE A 151 -21.76 -8.70 13.90
N SER A 152 -21.05 -8.20 14.93
CA SER A 152 -21.62 -7.25 15.89
C SER A 152 -22.24 -6.05 15.18
N ARG A 153 -23.36 -5.54 15.74
CA ARG A 153 -24.09 -4.40 15.18
C ARG A 153 -23.14 -3.22 14.92
N ARG A 154 -22.21 -2.95 15.85
CA ARG A 154 -21.21 -1.87 15.72
C ARG A 154 -20.35 -2.01 14.47
N ILE A 155 -19.80 -3.19 14.19
CA ILE A 155 -18.95 -3.42 13.00
C ILE A 155 -19.75 -3.24 11.71
N ARG A 156 -21.00 -3.71 11.67
CA ARG A 156 -21.87 -3.59 10.49
C ARG A 156 -22.23 -2.14 10.16
N TRP A 157 -22.57 -1.35 11.18
CA TRP A 157 -22.87 0.06 11.01
C TRP A 157 -21.62 0.88 10.70
N LEU A 158 -20.47 0.54 11.29
CA LEU A 158 -19.20 1.14 10.90
C LEU A 158 -18.89 0.88 9.43
N ALA A 159 -19.02 -0.36 8.96
CA ALA A 159 -18.81 -0.71 7.55
C ALA A 159 -19.75 0.05 6.60
N LEU A 160 -21.02 0.20 6.99
CA LEU A 160 -21.99 0.99 6.21
C LEU A 160 -21.63 2.49 6.20
N GLY A 161 -21.25 3.04 7.36
CA GLY A 161 -20.81 4.44 7.47
C GLY A 161 -19.55 4.70 6.63
N THR A 162 -18.56 3.79 6.68
CA THR A 162 -17.38 3.84 5.81
C THR A 162 -17.77 3.80 4.34
N LEU A 163 -18.68 2.90 3.95
CA LEU A 163 -19.16 2.81 2.56
C LEU A 163 -19.82 4.13 2.10
N VAL A 164 -20.74 4.69 2.89
CA VAL A 164 -21.43 5.95 2.55
C VAL A 164 -20.44 7.11 2.48
N TRP A 165 -19.52 7.22 3.44
CA TRP A 165 -18.52 8.29 3.44
C TRP A 165 -17.55 8.18 2.25
N THR A 166 -17.06 6.98 1.94
CA THR A 166 -16.19 6.78 0.77
C THR A 166 -16.92 7.14 -0.54
N TYR A 167 -18.23 6.89 -0.64
CA TYR A 167 -19.01 7.35 -1.78
C TYR A 167 -19.03 8.88 -1.89
N ILE A 168 -19.18 9.60 -0.77
CA ILE A 168 -19.07 11.07 -0.73
C ILE A 168 -17.66 11.52 -1.14
N ALA A 169 -16.62 10.86 -0.64
CA ALA A 169 -15.23 11.17 -1.00
C ALA A 169 -14.98 10.99 -2.53
N LEU A 170 -15.59 10.00 -3.17
CA LEU A 170 -15.51 9.84 -4.64
C LEU A 170 -16.10 11.05 -5.39
N PHE A 171 -17.20 11.62 -4.90
CA PHE A 171 -17.77 12.85 -5.46
C PHE A 171 -16.84 14.05 -5.31
N THR A 172 -16.19 14.20 -4.15
CA THR A 172 -15.24 15.30 -3.97
C THR A 172 -14.07 15.19 -4.95
N GLY A 173 -13.59 13.98 -5.26
CA GLY A 173 -12.54 13.77 -6.27
C GLY A 173 -13.02 14.10 -7.69
N ALA A 174 -14.27 13.73 -8.02
CA ALA A 174 -14.88 14.13 -9.29
C ALA A 174 -15.03 15.65 -9.41
N ALA A 175 -15.37 16.35 -8.32
CA ALA A 175 -15.47 17.81 -8.29
C ALA A 175 -14.12 18.49 -8.50
N VAL A 176 -13.03 17.95 -7.95
CA VAL A 176 -11.66 18.47 -8.15
C VAL A 176 -11.26 18.42 -9.64
N VAL A 177 -11.45 17.27 -10.29
CA VAL A 177 -11.11 17.09 -11.72
C VAL A 177 -12.08 17.85 -12.63
N ALA A 178 -13.34 17.97 -12.22
CA ALA A 178 -14.31 18.72 -12.99
C ALA A 178 -13.94 20.21 -13.01
N SER A 179 -13.57 20.77 -11.85
CA SER A 179 -13.23 22.19 -11.69
C SER A 179 -11.78 22.54 -12.04
N ASP A 180 -11.04 21.60 -12.66
CA ASP A 180 -9.62 21.75 -13.06
C ASP A 180 -8.70 22.22 -11.90
N ASN A 181 -9.03 21.79 -10.68
CA ASN A 181 -8.39 22.22 -9.44
C ASN A 181 -7.42 21.17 -8.88
N GLU A 182 -6.92 20.22 -9.69
CA GLU A 182 -6.06 19.14 -9.20
C GLU A 182 -4.77 19.66 -8.58
N LEU A 183 -4.17 20.68 -9.20
CA LEU A 183 -2.90 21.29 -8.77
C LEU A 183 -3.08 22.59 -7.99
N ALA A 184 -4.31 22.99 -7.65
CA ALA A 184 -4.58 24.17 -6.83
C ALA A 184 -3.78 24.12 -5.51
N CYS A 185 -3.73 22.93 -4.89
CA CYS A 185 -2.73 22.60 -3.88
C CYS A 185 -1.60 21.76 -4.52
N ASN A 186 -0.45 22.37 -4.76
CA ASN A 186 0.69 21.72 -5.44
C ASN A 186 1.65 20.97 -4.50
N ALA A 187 1.47 21.09 -3.18
CA ALA A 187 2.21 20.30 -2.20
C ALA A 187 1.38 19.12 -1.69
N TRP A 188 2.01 18.18 -0.99
CA TRP A 188 1.32 17.06 -0.32
C TRP A 188 2.08 16.66 0.95
N PRO A 189 1.40 16.49 2.10
CA PRO A 189 -0.06 16.52 2.32
C PRO A 189 -0.66 17.93 2.45
N GLN A 190 0.16 18.93 2.78
CA GLN A 190 -0.28 20.32 2.92
C GLN A 190 -0.65 20.95 1.57
N CYS A 191 -1.31 22.11 1.59
CA CYS A 191 -1.74 22.73 0.33
C CYS A 191 -0.57 23.28 -0.51
N GLN A 192 0.34 24.06 0.09
CA GLN A 192 1.55 24.60 -0.56
C GLN A 192 2.79 24.30 0.31
N ALA A 193 4.00 24.45 -0.22
CA ALA A 193 5.23 24.17 0.52
C ALA A 193 5.30 24.90 1.90
N SER A 194 4.90 26.16 1.94
CA SER A 194 4.90 27.03 3.14
C SER A 194 3.54 27.12 3.85
N GLN A 195 2.48 26.57 3.28
CA GLN A 195 1.10 26.80 3.72
C GLN A 195 0.37 25.48 3.95
N ILE A 196 -0.03 25.25 5.20
CA ILE A 196 -0.76 24.03 5.59
C ILE A 196 -2.18 24.02 5.03
N LEU A 197 -2.93 25.09 5.32
CA LEU A 197 -4.36 25.21 5.04
C LEU A 197 -4.60 26.04 3.78
N PRO A 198 -5.62 25.71 2.97
CA PRO A 198 -6.00 26.48 1.79
C PRO A 198 -6.48 27.90 2.14
N ASN A 199 -6.22 28.84 1.23
CA ASN A 199 -6.59 30.26 1.31
C ASN A 199 -7.58 30.67 0.21
N THR A 200 -7.64 29.93 -0.90
CA THR A 200 -8.57 30.23 -2.01
C THR A 200 -9.65 29.15 -2.15
N PRO A 201 -10.82 29.46 -2.77
CA PRO A 201 -11.87 28.47 -3.03
C PRO A 201 -11.38 27.25 -3.84
N ASP A 202 -10.46 27.46 -4.77
CA ASP A 202 -9.88 26.40 -5.60
C ASP A 202 -8.99 25.47 -4.78
N GLU A 203 -8.14 26.05 -3.91
CA GLU A 203 -7.36 25.31 -2.94
C GLU A 203 -8.26 24.53 -1.97
N TRP A 204 -9.38 25.11 -1.54
CA TRP A 204 -10.37 24.43 -0.68
C TRP A 204 -11.02 23.23 -1.38
N THR A 205 -11.24 23.30 -2.69
CA THR A 205 -11.79 22.18 -3.47
C THR A 205 -10.80 21.01 -3.48
N SER A 206 -9.52 21.29 -3.80
CA SER A 206 -8.45 20.28 -3.79
C SER A 206 -8.20 19.72 -2.40
N PHE A 207 -7.96 20.59 -1.41
CA PHE A 207 -7.65 20.20 -0.02
C PHE A 207 -8.83 19.51 0.66
N GLY A 208 -10.06 19.94 0.40
CA GLY A 208 -11.29 19.34 0.90
C GLY A 208 -11.43 17.88 0.48
N HIS A 209 -11.08 17.54 -0.77
CA HIS A 209 -10.98 16.14 -1.20
C HIS A 209 -9.97 15.35 -0.38
N ARG A 210 -8.80 15.93 -0.06
CA ARG A 210 -7.77 15.28 0.77
C ARG A 210 -8.29 14.98 2.18
N LEU A 211 -9.03 15.92 2.77
CA LEU A 211 -9.66 15.72 4.08
C LEU A 211 -10.73 14.61 4.01
N ALA A 212 -11.53 14.60 2.95
CA ALA A 212 -12.56 13.57 2.75
C ALA A 212 -11.95 12.16 2.60
N VAL A 213 -10.84 12.04 1.86
CA VAL A 213 -10.06 10.80 1.75
C VAL A 213 -9.41 10.47 3.09
N GLY A 214 -8.76 11.41 3.77
CA GLY A 214 -8.14 11.19 5.09
C GLY A 214 -9.13 10.64 6.14
N LEU A 215 -10.38 11.12 6.16
CA LEU A 215 -11.42 10.53 7.01
C LEU A 215 -11.82 9.12 6.54
N SER A 216 -11.87 8.86 5.23
CA SER A 216 -12.03 7.49 4.70
C SER A 216 -10.89 6.57 5.17
N ASP A 217 -9.65 7.06 5.25
CA ASP A 217 -8.48 6.30 5.73
C ASP A 217 -8.68 5.85 7.18
N VAL A 218 -9.06 6.81 8.04
CA VAL A 218 -9.30 6.55 9.46
C VAL A 218 -10.45 5.57 9.63
N LEU A 219 -11.57 5.76 8.94
CA LEU A 219 -12.73 4.87 9.03
C LEU A 219 -12.40 3.44 8.58
N LEU A 220 -11.65 3.28 7.48
CA LEU A 220 -11.22 1.98 7.00
C LEU A 220 -10.24 1.29 7.96
N LEU A 221 -9.29 2.04 8.53
CA LEU A 221 -8.36 1.52 9.52
C LEU A 221 -9.10 1.05 10.78
N VAL A 222 -10.02 1.87 11.30
CA VAL A 222 -10.85 1.51 12.45
C VAL A 222 -11.70 0.27 12.14
N LEU A 223 -12.29 0.19 10.94
CA LEU A 223 -13.05 -0.98 10.50
C LEU A 223 -12.18 -2.23 10.42
N ALA A 224 -10.99 -2.15 9.81
CA ALA A 224 -10.06 -3.25 9.69
C ALA A 224 -9.60 -3.75 11.07
N VAL A 225 -9.27 -2.83 11.99
CA VAL A 225 -8.90 -3.16 13.38
C VAL A 225 -10.08 -3.78 14.12
N ALA A 226 -11.30 -3.27 13.95
CA ALA A 226 -12.49 -3.81 14.60
C ALA A 226 -12.81 -5.24 14.12
N ILE A 227 -12.69 -5.51 12.81
CA ILE A 227 -12.83 -6.86 12.25
C ILE A 227 -11.72 -7.77 12.76
N TRP A 228 -10.48 -7.29 12.75
CA TRP A 228 -9.32 -8.09 13.18
C TRP A 228 -9.35 -8.46 14.67
N ARG A 229 -9.85 -7.56 15.52
CA ARG A 229 -10.09 -7.82 16.95
C ARG A 229 -11.34 -8.66 17.22
N SER A 230 -12.23 -8.81 16.24
CA SER A 230 -13.42 -9.62 16.42
C SER A 230 -13.03 -11.11 16.52
N PRO A 231 -13.72 -11.90 17.37
CA PRO A 231 -13.50 -13.35 17.44
C PRO A 231 -13.91 -14.07 16.14
N ALA A 232 -14.69 -13.39 15.28
CA ALA A 232 -15.21 -13.90 14.03
C ALA A 232 -14.16 -13.86 12.90
N LYS A 233 -13.29 -14.88 12.83
CA LYS A 233 -12.25 -14.98 11.79
C LYS A 233 -12.71 -15.74 10.55
N GLU A 234 -13.59 -15.13 9.76
CA GLU A 234 -14.06 -15.72 8.50
C GLU A 234 -13.08 -15.47 7.34
N LYS A 235 -12.62 -16.54 6.66
CA LYS A 235 -11.54 -16.47 5.65
C LYS A 235 -11.87 -15.55 4.47
N ARG A 236 -13.14 -15.45 4.09
CA ARG A 236 -13.58 -14.56 2.99
C ARG A 236 -13.51 -13.09 3.40
N VAL A 237 -13.97 -12.77 4.60
CA VAL A 237 -13.91 -11.41 5.17
C VAL A 237 -12.45 -10.98 5.32
N MET A 238 -11.59 -11.83 5.90
CA MET A 238 -10.18 -11.48 6.07
C MET A 238 -9.49 -11.27 4.72
N ARG A 239 -9.76 -12.10 3.70
CA ARG A 239 -9.23 -11.87 2.35
C ARG A 239 -9.70 -10.53 1.76
N ALA A 240 -10.97 -10.18 1.93
CA ALA A 240 -11.52 -8.91 1.48
C ALA A 240 -10.89 -7.72 2.22
N VAL A 241 -10.68 -7.79 3.53
CA VAL A 241 -10.01 -6.76 4.33
C VAL A 241 -8.58 -6.54 3.85
N HIS A 242 -7.79 -7.61 3.67
CA HIS A 242 -6.42 -7.48 3.20
C HIS A 242 -6.33 -6.91 1.78
N PHE A 243 -7.19 -7.41 0.88
CA PHE A 243 -7.24 -6.93 -0.50
C PHE A 243 -7.63 -5.45 -0.55
N LEU A 244 -8.67 -5.05 0.17
CA LEU A 244 -9.09 -3.66 0.27
C LEU A 244 -7.99 -2.77 0.87
N GLY A 245 -7.31 -3.23 1.94
CA GLY A 245 -6.19 -2.49 2.52
C GLY A 245 -5.04 -2.26 1.54
N ALA A 246 -4.74 -3.25 0.69
CA ALA A 246 -3.71 -3.13 -0.35
C ALA A 246 -4.09 -2.09 -1.41
N LEU A 247 -5.32 -2.17 -1.93
CA LEU A 247 -5.85 -1.22 -2.90
C LEU A 247 -5.83 0.19 -2.34
N TYR A 248 -6.27 0.34 -1.10
CA TYR A 248 -6.40 1.63 -0.45
C TYR A 248 -5.05 2.30 -0.19
N ILE A 249 -4.05 1.56 0.29
CA ILE A 249 -2.69 2.11 0.45
C ILE A 249 -2.12 2.55 -0.90
N THR A 250 -2.33 1.73 -1.93
CA THR A 250 -1.91 2.07 -3.29
C THR A 250 -2.63 3.33 -3.78
N GLN A 251 -3.91 3.51 -3.45
CA GLN A 251 -4.71 4.69 -3.82
C GLN A 251 -4.16 5.98 -3.21
N VAL A 252 -3.78 5.95 -1.92
CA VAL A 252 -3.19 7.10 -1.23
C VAL A 252 -1.86 7.50 -1.87
N PHE A 253 -0.98 6.54 -2.15
CA PHE A 253 0.28 6.82 -2.86
C PHE A 253 0.05 7.35 -4.26
N LEU A 254 -0.91 6.78 -4.99
CA LEU A 254 -1.22 7.23 -6.34
C LEU A 254 -1.78 8.65 -6.34
N GLY A 255 -2.59 9.02 -5.33
CA GLY A 255 -3.05 10.39 -5.13
C GLY A 255 -1.91 11.36 -4.83
N ALA A 256 -0.95 10.98 -3.98
CA ALA A 256 0.25 11.78 -3.72
C ALA A 256 1.10 11.95 -4.99
N PHE A 257 1.29 10.88 -5.78
CA PHE A 257 2.00 10.93 -7.06
C PHE A 257 1.30 11.79 -8.11
N THR A 258 -0.04 11.85 -8.11
CA THR A 258 -0.76 12.81 -8.95
C THR A 258 -0.26 14.23 -8.68
N ILE A 259 -0.03 14.61 -7.42
CA ILE A 259 0.44 15.96 -7.11
C ILE A 259 1.94 16.11 -7.40
N TRP A 260 2.77 15.20 -6.86
CA TRP A 260 4.23 15.30 -6.96
C TRP A 260 4.78 15.25 -8.39
N LEU A 261 4.06 14.61 -9.32
CA LEU A 261 4.48 14.49 -10.71
C LEU A 261 3.83 15.54 -11.63
N GLY A 262 3.08 16.51 -11.09
CA GLY A 262 2.40 17.52 -11.91
C GLY A 262 1.17 16.99 -12.65
N ALA A 263 0.41 16.11 -12.01
CA ALA A 263 -0.87 15.55 -12.46
C ALA A 263 -0.90 14.95 -13.88
N PRO A 264 0.08 14.10 -14.26
CA PRO A 264 0.09 13.52 -15.59
C PRO A 264 -1.14 12.63 -15.83
N SER A 265 -1.69 12.69 -17.04
CA SER A 265 -2.97 12.05 -17.40
C SER A 265 -3.03 10.55 -17.09
N TYR A 266 -1.93 9.82 -17.29
CA TYR A 266 -1.85 8.39 -16.99
C TYR A 266 -1.93 8.08 -15.47
N ILE A 267 -1.37 8.94 -14.60
CA ILE A 267 -1.50 8.79 -13.15
C ILE A 267 -2.93 9.14 -12.72
N LYS A 268 -3.53 10.20 -13.28
CA LYS A 268 -4.94 10.55 -13.03
C LYS A 268 -5.88 9.40 -13.41
N GLY A 269 -5.69 8.81 -14.59
CA GLY A 269 -6.46 7.65 -15.06
C GLY A 269 -6.28 6.42 -14.15
N ALA A 270 -5.04 6.14 -13.73
CA ALA A 270 -4.75 5.06 -12.78
C ALA A 270 -5.40 5.31 -11.40
N HIS A 271 -5.39 6.56 -10.92
CA HIS A 271 -6.02 6.97 -9.66
C HIS A 271 -7.52 6.70 -9.69
N LEU A 272 -8.21 7.04 -10.78
CA LEU A 272 -9.62 6.73 -10.95
C LEU A 272 -9.89 5.22 -11.01
N ALA A 273 -9.09 4.48 -11.78
CA ALA A 273 -9.26 3.04 -11.96
C ALA A 273 -9.18 2.29 -10.64
N LEU A 274 -8.19 2.67 -9.82
CA LEU A 274 -7.96 2.08 -8.51
C LEU A 274 -9.00 2.55 -7.48
N ALA A 275 -9.50 3.79 -7.58
CA ALA A 275 -10.64 4.27 -6.77
C ALA A 275 -11.90 3.44 -7.01
N ALA A 276 -12.26 3.19 -8.27
CA ALA A 276 -13.42 2.39 -8.65
C ALA A 276 -13.30 0.92 -8.20
N LEU A 277 -12.08 0.36 -8.25
CA LEU A 277 -11.83 -0.99 -7.75
C LEU A 277 -11.91 -1.06 -6.22
N THR A 278 -11.38 -0.05 -5.53
CA THR A 278 -11.48 0.12 -4.07
C THR A 278 -12.94 0.22 -3.63
N TRP A 279 -13.75 0.99 -4.36
CA TRP A 279 -15.19 1.10 -4.15
C TRP A 279 -15.89 -0.27 -4.26
N ALA A 280 -15.66 -1.02 -5.34
CA ALA A 280 -16.22 -2.36 -5.51
C ALA A 280 -15.78 -3.33 -4.40
N ALA A 281 -14.52 -3.28 -4.00
CA ALA A 281 -13.99 -4.11 -2.91
C ALA A 281 -14.63 -3.77 -1.54
N LEU A 282 -14.88 -2.48 -1.26
CA LEU A 282 -15.56 -2.03 -0.05
C LEU A 282 -17.05 -2.44 -0.04
N VAL A 283 -17.74 -2.35 -1.19
CA VAL A 283 -19.11 -2.87 -1.37
C VAL A 283 -19.16 -4.38 -1.04
N ILE A 284 -18.20 -5.16 -1.54
CA ILE A 284 -18.09 -6.58 -1.23
C ILE A 284 -17.86 -6.80 0.27
N LEU A 285 -16.86 -6.14 0.85
CA LEU A 285 -16.53 -6.31 2.28
C LEU A 285 -17.72 -5.97 3.17
N CYS A 286 -18.37 -4.83 2.94
CA CYS A 286 -19.58 -4.42 3.67
C CYS A 286 -20.64 -5.52 3.54
N THR A 287 -20.94 -5.98 2.33
CA THR A 287 -21.94 -7.04 2.11
C THR A 287 -21.59 -8.35 2.82
N LEU A 288 -20.33 -8.77 2.81
CA LEU A 288 -19.88 -9.97 3.51
C LEU A 288 -20.08 -9.88 5.03
N LEU A 289 -19.82 -8.71 5.64
CA LEU A 289 -20.02 -8.49 7.08
C LEU A 289 -21.49 -8.57 7.51
N TRP A 290 -22.41 -8.25 6.59
CA TRP A 290 -23.85 -8.32 6.85
C TRP A 290 -24.44 -9.71 6.61
N LEU A 291 -23.73 -10.60 5.90
CA LEU A 291 -24.28 -11.89 5.46
C LEU A 291 -23.60 -13.11 6.06
N LEU A 292 -22.29 -13.07 6.29
CA LEU A 292 -21.54 -14.27 6.65
C LEU A 292 -21.64 -14.60 8.15
N PRO A 293 -21.84 -15.89 8.49
CA PRO A 293 -21.91 -16.34 9.87
C PRO A 293 -20.60 -16.16 10.63
N VAL A 294 -20.72 -15.76 11.90
CA VAL A 294 -19.63 -15.87 12.86
C VAL A 294 -19.54 -17.34 13.28
N LYS A 295 -18.44 -18.01 12.95
CA LYS A 295 -18.11 -19.28 13.59
C LYS A 295 -17.58 -18.95 14.99
N GLN A 296 -18.42 -19.10 16.01
CA GLN A 296 -17.94 -19.07 17.39
C GLN A 296 -16.95 -20.23 17.54
N GLN A 297 -15.70 -19.93 17.88
CA GLN A 297 -14.85 -20.95 18.48
C GLN A 297 -15.46 -21.22 19.85
N VAL A 298 -16.15 -22.35 19.97
CA VAL A 298 -16.47 -22.91 21.28
C VAL A 298 -15.13 -23.22 21.92
N GLU A 299 -14.75 -22.44 22.93
CA GLU A 299 -13.75 -22.87 23.91
C GLU A 299 -14.36 -24.05 24.65
N GLU A 300 -13.97 -25.26 24.26
CA GLU A 300 -14.05 -26.44 25.12
C GLU A 300 -13.04 -26.23 26.26
N ASN A 301 -13.43 -25.43 27.26
CA ASN A 301 -12.81 -25.47 28.57
C ASN A 301 -13.49 -26.60 29.34
N SER A 302 -13.03 -27.83 29.11
CA SER A 302 -13.27 -28.93 30.02
C SER A 302 -12.54 -28.65 31.33
N ALA A 303 -13.33 -28.62 32.40
CA ALA A 303 -12.87 -28.59 33.78
C ALA A 303 -11.94 -29.80 34.08
N GLY A 304 -10.89 -29.54 34.86
CA GLY A 304 -10.06 -30.54 35.51
C GLY A 304 -9.45 -29.92 36.78
N PRO A 305 -9.46 -30.63 37.93
CA PRO A 305 -9.36 -30.03 39.26
C PRO A 305 -7.92 -29.71 39.68
N GLY A 306 -7.81 -28.97 40.79
CA GLY A 306 -6.62 -28.34 41.32
C GLY A 306 -5.36 -29.20 41.44
N GLY A 307 -4.23 -28.50 41.33
CA GLY A 307 -2.90 -29.00 41.65
C GLY A 307 -2.08 -27.87 42.29
N SER A 308 -1.91 -27.97 43.60
CA SER A 308 -1.02 -27.17 44.44
C SER A 308 0.46 -27.55 44.23
N GLY A 309 1.36 -26.56 44.39
CA GLY A 309 2.82 -26.75 44.52
C GLY A 309 3.56 -26.63 43.18
N SER A 310 4.69 -25.94 43.05
CA SER A 310 5.72 -25.62 44.03
C SER A 310 6.60 -24.47 43.50
N ASP A 311 7.07 -23.63 44.41
CA ASP A 311 8.11 -22.64 44.17
C ASP A 311 9.43 -23.32 43.77
N GLY A 312 9.93 -22.98 42.58
CA GLY A 312 11.25 -23.38 42.08
C GLY A 312 12.09 -22.13 41.76
N PRO A 313 13.40 -22.13 42.06
CA PRO A 313 14.15 -20.90 42.26
C PRO A 313 14.41 -20.15 40.95
N ALA A 314 14.25 -18.83 41.02
CA ALA A 314 14.58 -17.89 39.96
C ALA A 314 16.05 -18.03 39.53
N LYS A 315 16.28 -18.50 38.30
CA LYS A 315 17.62 -18.57 37.69
C LYS A 315 18.14 -17.16 37.41
N LYS A 316 19.12 -16.74 38.20
CA LYS A 316 19.95 -15.53 38.01
C LYS A 316 20.47 -15.44 36.57
N GLN A 317 19.99 -14.45 35.81
CA GLN A 317 20.54 -14.11 34.50
C GLN A 317 21.71 -13.12 34.64
N LYS A 318 22.79 -13.41 33.90
CA LYS A 318 24.04 -12.65 33.86
C LYS A 318 23.80 -11.15 33.56
N LYS A 319 24.30 -10.29 34.45
CA LYS A 319 24.33 -8.83 34.30
C LYS A 319 25.12 -8.44 33.04
N SER A 320 24.53 -7.61 32.18
CA SER A 320 25.22 -6.96 31.06
C SER A 320 25.55 -5.51 31.39
N LYS A 321 26.70 -5.04 30.89
CA LYS A 321 27.40 -3.76 31.19
C LYS A 321 26.69 -2.45 30.76
N LEU A 322 25.45 -2.20 31.19
CA LEU A 322 24.82 -0.88 31.05
C LEU A 322 24.00 -0.57 32.32
N GLY A 323 24.69 -0.07 33.36
CA GLY A 323 24.20 -0.04 34.75
C GLY A 323 23.51 1.25 35.20
N TRP A 324 23.11 2.13 34.29
CA TRP A 324 22.57 3.46 34.65
C TRP A 324 21.13 3.73 34.21
N VAL A 325 20.46 2.75 33.58
CA VAL A 325 19.07 2.89 33.10
C VAL A 325 18.15 1.97 33.93
N PRO A 326 17.04 2.45 34.51
CA PRO A 326 16.07 1.62 35.22
C PRO A 326 15.61 0.43 34.37
N GLU A 327 15.45 -0.76 34.97
CA GLU A 327 15.08 -1.99 34.25
C GLU A 327 13.82 -1.84 33.35
N PRO A 328 12.75 -1.14 33.78
CA PRO A 328 11.58 -0.92 32.92
C PRO A 328 11.90 -0.13 31.64
N VAL A 329 12.71 0.93 31.75
CA VAL A 329 13.10 1.76 30.60
C VAL A 329 13.95 0.96 29.62
N ARG A 330 14.87 0.15 30.14
CA ARG A 330 15.71 -0.73 29.33
C ARG A 330 14.88 -1.73 28.53
N ASP A 331 13.84 -2.29 29.13
CA ASP A 331 12.95 -3.24 28.47
C ASP A 331 12.16 -2.56 27.33
N TYR A 332 11.62 -1.35 27.54
CA TYR A 332 10.97 -0.59 26.46
C TYR A 332 11.93 -0.17 25.34
N VAL A 333 13.12 0.32 25.65
CA VAL A 333 14.16 0.66 24.65
C VAL A 333 14.56 -0.58 23.83
N SER A 334 14.52 -1.77 24.43
CA SER A 334 14.79 -3.03 23.71
C SER A 334 13.77 -3.31 22.59
N LEU A 335 12.52 -2.80 22.72
CA LEU A 335 11.47 -2.94 21.71
C LEU A 335 11.76 -2.10 20.46
N MET A 336 12.43 -0.96 20.62
CA MET A 336 12.76 -0.07 19.50
C MET A 336 13.81 -0.65 18.54
N ARG A 337 14.56 -1.67 18.97
CA ARG A 337 15.59 -2.33 18.14
C ARG A 337 16.66 -1.36 17.61
N LEU A 338 17.14 -0.42 18.43
CA LEU A 338 18.09 0.63 18.02
C LEU A 338 19.34 0.15 17.26
N ARG A 339 19.78 -1.10 17.45
CA ARG A 339 20.95 -1.65 16.75
C ARG A 339 20.76 -1.85 15.24
N VAL A 340 19.54 -1.97 14.75
CA VAL A 340 19.28 -2.16 13.31
C VAL A 340 18.95 -0.86 12.59
N ILE A 341 18.57 0.18 13.34
CA ILE A 341 18.15 1.48 12.81
C ILE A 341 19.25 2.18 11.99
N PRO A 342 20.55 2.17 12.38
CA PRO A 342 21.59 2.82 11.59
C PRO A 342 21.66 2.34 10.13
N LEU A 343 21.33 1.07 9.86
CA LEU A 343 21.30 0.53 8.50
C LEU A 343 20.25 1.23 7.61
N LEU A 344 19.19 1.77 8.21
CA LEU A 344 18.14 2.52 7.51
C LEU A 344 18.45 4.02 7.46
N LEU A 345 19.07 4.57 8.52
CA LEU A 345 19.35 6.01 8.61
C LEU A 345 20.59 6.44 7.81
N VAL A 346 21.58 5.56 7.62
CA VAL A 346 22.74 5.88 6.76
C VAL A 346 22.29 6.21 5.33
N PRO A 347 21.44 5.40 4.66
CA PRO A 347 20.84 5.78 3.39
C PRO A 347 20.03 7.08 3.41
N THR A 348 19.30 7.36 4.50
CA THR A 348 18.58 8.63 4.67
C THR A 348 19.54 9.82 4.67
N VAL A 349 20.58 9.77 5.50
CA VAL A 349 21.57 10.84 5.58
C VAL A 349 22.34 10.98 4.27
N ALA A 350 22.70 9.87 3.63
CA ALA A 350 23.34 9.90 2.32
C ALA A 350 22.47 10.60 1.26
N ALA A 351 21.17 10.29 1.22
CA ALA A 351 20.24 10.98 0.33
C ALA A 351 20.11 12.48 0.65
N MET A 352 20.14 12.87 1.93
CA MET A 352 20.17 14.28 2.35
C MET A 352 21.43 14.99 1.85
N LEU A 353 22.61 14.38 2.03
CA LEU A 353 23.88 14.96 1.59
C LEU A 353 23.92 15.13 0.07
N ILE A 354 23.46 14.12 -0.67
CA ILE A 354 23.40 14.18 -2.15
C ILE A 354 22.42 15.27 -2.61
N ALA A 355 21.26 15.41 -1.96
CA ALA A 355 20.28 16.43 -2.30
C ALA A 355 20.79 17.84 -1.96
N ALA A 356 21.44 18.01 -0.81
CA ALA A 356 21.95 19.31 -0.35
C ALA A 356 23.08 19.87 -1.23
N VAL A 357 23.72 19.02 -2.04
CA VAL A 357 24.68 19.47 -3.06
C VAL A 357 23.99 20.12 -4.27
N GLN A 358 22.77 19.69 -4.60
CA GLN A 358 22.08 20.09 -5.84
C GLN A 358 20.99 21.14 -5.62
N TYR A 359 20.45 21.20 -4.40
CA TYR A 359 19.32 22.04 -4.07
C TYR A 359 19.68 22.96 -2.91
N PRO A 360 19.19 24.22 -2.92
CA PRO A 360 19.37 25.11 -1.78
C PRO A 360 18.70 24.52 -0.53
N LEU A 361 19.29 24.79 0.63
CA LEU A 361 18.67 24.45 1.90
C LEU A 361 17.42 25.32 2.12
N PRO A 362 16.39 24.81 2.83
CA PRO A 362 15.24 25.61 3.25
C PRO A 362 15.67 26.87 4.01
N GLU A 363 14.97 27.99 3.78
CA GLU A 363 15.29 29.28 4.40
C GLU A 363 15.37 29.19 5.92
N GLY A 364 16.41 29.79 6.50
CA GLY A 364 16.64 29.81 7.95
C GLY A 364 17.06 28.48 8.57
N ARG A 365 17.30 27.43 7.77
CA ARG A 365 17.72 26.10 8.26
C ARG A 365 19.15 25.80 7.86
N ASN A 366 19.88 25.11 8.74
CA ASN A 366 21.20 24.58 8.41
C ASN A 366 21.16 23.05 8.23
N LEU A 367 22.13 22.52 7.47
CA LEU A 367 22.16 21.09 7.11
C LEU A 367 22.29 20.16 8.32
N LEU A 368 23.11 20.53 9.31
CA LEU A 368 23.31 19.72 10.51
C LEU A 368 22.03 19.59 11.33
N GLU A 369 21.28 20.68 11.47
CA GLU A 369 19.99 20.72 12.15
C GLU A 369 18.96 19.82 11.45
N LEU A 370 18.87 19.88 10.11
CA LEU A 370 17.97 19.02 9.34
C LEU A 370 18.35 17.55 9.48
N ILE A 371 19.65 17.21 9.40
CA ILE A 371 20.14 15.84 9.61
C ILE A 371 19.77 15.35 11.01
N LEU A 372 20.02 16.17 12.04
CA LEU A 372 19.73 15.83 13.43
C LEU A 372 18.24 15.50 13.62
N TRP A 373 17.35 16.39 13.20
CA TRP A 373 15.91 16.18 13.36
C TRP A 373 15.39 15.01 12.53
N THR A 374 15.91 14.82 11.31
CA THR A 374 15.52 13.70 10.45
C THR A 374 15.97 12.36 11.04
N VAL A 375 17.18 12.30 11.62
CA VAL A 375 17.71 11.12 12.30
C VAL A 375 16.93 10.80 13.58
N ILE A 376 16.59 11.81 14.39
CA ILE A 376 15.77 11.61 15.60
C ILE A 376 14.37 11.13 15.21
N GLY A 377 13.69 11.83 14.30
CA GLY A 377 12.37 11.46 13.83
C GLY A 377 12.32 10.08 13.18
N GLY A 378 13.30 9.77 12.32
CA GLY A 378 13.45 8.45 11.71
C GLY A 378 13.72 7.33 12.71
N THR A 379 14.50 7.60 13.77
CA THR A 379 14.74 6.66 14.87
C THR A 379 13.46 6.37 15.64
N LEU A 380 12.68 7.41 15.99
CA LEU A 380 11.42 7.27 16.70
C LEU A 380 10.39 6.53 15.83
N ALA A 381 10.26 6.88 14.55
CA ALA A 381 9.33 6.22 13.62
C ALA A 381 9.65 4.73 13.46
N THR A 382 10.92 4.41 13.20
CA THR A 382 11.38 3.02 13.05
C THR A 382 11.26 2.24 14.36
N GLY A 383 11.56 2.89 15.49
CA GLY A 383 11.40 2.31 16.82
C GLY A 383 9.94 1.99 17.16
N GLY A 384 9.02 2.89 16.81
CA GLY A 384 7.58 2.67 16.93
C GLY A 384 7.12 1.50 16.06
N ALA A 385 7.52 1.48 14.79
CA ALA A 385 7.21 0.41 13.85
C ALA A 385 7.71 -0.97 14.33
N HIS A 386 8.95 -1.06 14.84
CA HIS A 386 9.50 -2.30 15.40
C HIS A 386 8.80 -2.75 16.68
N THR A 387 8.37 -1.80 17.51
CA THR A 387 7.62 -2.07 18.74
C THR A 387 6.25 -2.67 18.40
N ILE A 388 5.52 -2.03 17.48
CA ILE A 388 4.21 -2.52 17.01
C ILE A 388 4.38 -3.88 16.32
N ASN A 389 5.41 -4.06 15.49
CA ASN A 389 5.71 -5.35 14.87
C ASN A 389 5.91 -6.44 15.95
N GLN A 390 6.72 -6.18 16.98
CA GLN A 390 6.91 -7.16 18.07
C GLN A 390 5.62 -7.47 18.83
N TYR A 391 4.75 -6.48 19.03
CA TYR A 391 3.42 -6.70 19.61
C TYR A 391 2.55 -7.62 18.73
N LEU A 392 2.54 -7.38 17.41
CA LEU A 392 1.75 -8.14 16.44
C LEU A 392 2.28 -9.55 16.20
N GLU A 393 3.57 -9.79 16.41
CA GLU A 393 4.25 -11.06 16.13
C GLU A 393 4.48 -11.94 17.35
N ARG A 394 3.94 -11.56 18.52
CA ARG A 394 4.17 -12.26 19.79
C ARG A 394 3.92 -13.78 19.75
N ASP A 395 2.93 -14.20 18.97
CA ASP A 395 2.57 -15.61 18.76
C ASP A 395 3.61 -16.37 17.93
N ILE A 396 4.14 -15.73 16.88
CA ILE A 396 5.20 -16.27 16.02
C ILE A 396 6.53 -16.26 16.80
N ASP A 397 6.82 -15.18 17.50
CA ASP A 397 8.06 -15.00 18.25
C ASP A 397 8.24 -16.02 19.37
N ALA A 398 7.14 -16.45 20.00
CA ALA A 398 7.17 -17.50 21.02
C ALA A 398 7.72 -18.84 20.49
N ARG A 399 7.60 -19.09 19.18
CA ARG A 399 7.95 -20.35 18.52
C ARG A 399 9.36 -20.37 17.93
N MET A 400 10.02 -19.21 17.80
CA MET A 400 11.35 -19.11 17.18
C MET A 400 12.48 -19.07 18.23
N ARG A 401 13.57 -19.82 18.01
CA ARG A 401 14.71 -19.90 18.95
C ARG A 401 15.28 -18.54 19.33
N ARG A 402 15.33 -17.61 18.38
CA ARG A 402 15.91 -16.27 18.53
C ARG A 402 15.02 -15.32 19.32
N THR A 403 13.70 -15.42 19.17
CA THR A 403 12.78 -14.37 19.62
C THR A 403 11.91 -14.77 20.80
N LYS A 404 11.91 -16.05 21.19
CA LYS A 404 11.23 -16.56 22.39
C LYS A 404 11.65 -15.91 23.73
N ARG A 405 12.77 -15.18 23.75
CA ARG A 405 13.28 -14.43 24.93
C ARG A 405 12.96 -12.93 24.90
N ARG A 406 12.22 -12.44 23.89
CA ARG A 406 11.80 -11.02 23.79
C ARG A 406 10.98 -10.64 25.02
N ALA A 407 11.13 -9.40 25.50
CA ALA A 407 10.46 -8.90 26.70
C ALA A 407 8.95 -9.12 26.66
N LEU A 408 8.33 -8.89 25.49
CA LEU A 408 6.90 -9.06 25.24
C LEU A 408 6.43 -10.52 25.24
N VAL A 409 7.29 -11.47 24.88
CA VAL A 409 6.99 -12.92 24.92
C VAL A 409 7.14 -13.45 26.36
N THR A 410 8.14 -12.95 27.08
CA THR A 410 8.42 -13.37 28.47
C THR A 410 7.54 -12.68 29.52
N GLY A 411 6.63 -11.80 29.11
CA GLY A 411 5.73 -11.07 30.03
C GLY A 411 6.37 -9.92 30.81
N ARG A 412 7.64 -9.55 30.53
CA ARG A 412 8.31 -8.41 31.19
C ARG A 412 7.68 -7.06 30.84
N ILE A 413 7.01 -6.97 29.68
CA ILE A 413 6.25 -5.80 29.26
C ILE A 413 4.85 -6.27 28.88
N SER A 414 3.82 -5.58 29.37
CA SER A 414 2.44 -5.89 29.00
C SER A 414 2.19 -5.61 27.51
N PRO A 415 1.36 -6.43 26.82
CA PRO A 415 1.05 -6.20 25.41
C PRO A 415 0.44 -4.81 25.16
N GLN A 416 -0.43 -4.33 26.05
CA GLN A 416 -1.03 -3.01 25.96
C GLN A 416 0.02 -1.91 26.11
N GLY A 417 0.94 -2.03 27.08
CA GLY A 417 2.02 -1.06 27.29
C GLY A 417 2.92 -0.93 26.07
N ALA A 418 3.29 -2.04 25.45
CA ALA A 418 4.07 -2.03 24.22
C ALA A 418 3.32 -1.41 23.02
N LEU A 419 2.02 -1.71 22.86
CA LEU A 419 1.22 -1.11 21.79
C LEU A 419 1.11 0.41 21.96
N THR A 420 0.79 0.88 23.17
CA THR A 420 0.71 2.31 23.49
C THR A 420 2.05 3.00 23.27
N PHE A 421 3.15 2.39 23.71
CA PHE A 421 4.50 2.92 23.49
C PHE A 421 4.84 3.01 21.99
N GLY A 422 4.58 1.96 21.21
CA GLY A 422 4.87 1.95 19.78
C GLY A 422 4.03 2.97 18.98
N LEU A 423 2.74 3.09 19.30
CA LEU A 423 1.87 4.10 18.72
C LEU A 423 2.30 5.52 19.13
N GLY A 424 2.62 5.73 20.40
CA GLY A 424 3.13 7.01 20.92
C GLY A 424 4.41 7.44 20.22
N LEU A 425 5.39 6.54 20.08
CA LEU A 425 6.62 6.80 19.32
C LEU A 425 6.34 7.19 17.87
N THR A 426 5.36 6.54 17.23
CA THR A 426 4.99 6.83 15.84
C THR A 426 4.35 8.22 15.72
N VAL A 427 3.40 8.56 16.60
CA VAL A 427 2.76 9.89 16.63
C VAL A 427 3.78 10.99 16.89
N VAL A 428 4.64 10.81 17.90
CA VAL A 428 5.70 11.78 18.22
C VAL A 428 6.68 11.93 17.06
N ALA A 429 7.07 10.83 16.40
CA ALA A 429 7.96 10.89 15.25
C ALA A 429 7.36 11.70 14.10
N VAL A 430 6.08 11.50 13.78
CA VAL A 430 5.39 12.23 12.71
C VAL A 430 5.25 13.70 13.07
N ALA A 431 4.80 14.02 14.28
CA ALA A 431 4.67 15.40 14.74
C ALA A 431 6.03 16.12 14.73
N LEU A 432 7.08 15.45 15.21
CA LEU A 432 8.45 15.98 15.19
C LEU A 432 8.88 16.28 13.75
N LEU A 433 8.86 15.28 12.85
CA LEU A 433 9.27 15.46 11.46
C LEU A 433 8.43 16.53 10.74
N TRP A 434 7.13 16.63 11.05
CA TRP A 434 6.25 17.62 10.45
C TRP A 434 6.66 19.04 10.81
N VAL A 435 6.96 19.28 12.09
CA VAL A 435 7.31 20.61 12.62
C VAL A 435 8.76 20.97 12.31
N THR A 436 9.68 20.02 12.51
CA THR A 436 11.12 20.31 12.48
C THR A 436 11.78 19.94 11.15
N VAL A 437 11.14 19.22 10.23
CA VAL A 437 11.74 18.88 8.93
C VAL A 437 10.87 19.44 7.82
N ASN A 438 9.79 18.73 7.49
CA ASN A 438 8.68 19.19 6.67
C ASN A 438 7.61 18.08 6.61
N PRO A 439 6.38 18.42 6.19
CA PRO A 439 5.30 17.44 6.14
C PRO A 439 5.51 16.31 5.11
N VAL A 440 6.25 16.54 4.02
CA VAL A 440 6.50 15.50 3.00
C VAL A 440 7.34 14.37 3.60
N ALA A 441 8.44 14.71 4.27
CA ALA A 441 9.29 13.77 5.00
C ALA A 441 8.50 13.05 6.11
N ALA A 442 7.64 13.77 6.84
CA ALA A 442 6.79 13.19 7.88
C ALA A 442 5.80 12.15 7.32
N MET A 443 5.15 12.46 6.18
CA MET A 443 4.20 11.55 5.54
C MET A 443 4.87 10.36 4.88
N LEU A 444 6.04 10.55 4.27
CA LEU A 444 6.84 9.43 3.77
C LEU A 444 7.19 8.48 4.93
N SER A 445 7.69 9.02 6.04
CA SER A 445 8.00 8.25 7.24
C SER A 445 6.78 7.50 7.79
N LEU A 446 5.62 8.17 7.90
CA LEU A 446 4.36 7.55 8.31
C LEU A 446 3.93 6.44 7.35
N SER A 447 3.99 6.69 6.05
CA SER A 447 3.59 5.71 5.03
C SER A 447 4.47 4.47 5.07
N GLY A 448 5.79 4.62 5.24
CA GLY A 448 6.71 3.51 5.43
C GLY A 448 6.41 2.71 6.70
N ASN A 449 6.09 3.39 7.80
CA ASN A 449 5.68 2.76 9.05
C ASN A 449 4.37 1.97 8.89
N LEU A 450 3.32 2.59 8.33
CA LEU A 450 2.03 1.94 8.09
C LEU A 450 2.16 0.76 7.12
N PHE A 451 2.97 0.89 6.07
CA PHE A 451 3.24 -0.21 5.15
C PHE A 451 3.95 -1.37 5.88
N TYR A 452 4.94 -1.07 6.73
CA TYR A 452 5.62 -2.10 7.52
C TYR A 452 4.68 -2.82 8.48
N VAL A 453 3.83 -2.08 9.19
CA VAL A 453 2.92 -2.62 10.19
C VAL A 453 1.75 -3.37 9.54
N VAL A 454 1.02 -2.71 8.64
CA VAL A 454 -0.23 -3.23 8.07
C VAL A 454 0.06 -4.19 6.92
N VAL A 455 0.79 -3.74 5.91
CA VAL A 455 1.00 -4.53 4.68
C VAL A 455 1.99 -5.67 4.94
N TYR A 456 3.14 -5.38 5.52
CA TYR A 456 4.12 -6.43 5.78
C TYR A 456 3.74 -7.30 6.97
N THR A 457 3.60 -6.72 8.17
CA THR A 457 3.52 -7.51 9.43
C THR A 457 2.18 -8.22 9.60
N MET A 458 1.06 -7.50 9.44
CA MET A 458 -0.27 -8.10 9.64
C MET A 458 -0.68 -9.01 8.49
N TRP A 459 -0.34 -8.62 7.26
CA TRP A 459 -0.80 -9.30 6.05
C TRP A 459 0.26 -10.22 5.44
N LEU A 460 1.18 -9.66 4.66
CA LEU A 460 2.01 -10.43 3.73
C LEU A 460 2.84 -11.49 4.43
N LYS A 461 3.48 -11.13 5.55
CA LYS A 461 4.34 -12.01 6.34
C LYS A 461 3.63 -13.29 6.77
N ARG A 462 2.31 -13.24 6.96
CA ARG A 462 1.49 -14.37 7.41
C ARG A 462 0.85 -15.16 6.26
N THR A 463 0.81 -14.64 5.04
CA THR A 463 -0.02 -15.22 3.96
C THR A 463 0.72 -15.59 2.68
N THR A 464 1.92 -15.07 2.40
CA THR A 464 2.58 -15.27 1.10
C THR A 464 4.09 -15.36 1.18
N VAL A 465 4.70 -16.09 0.22
CA VAL A 465 6.16 -16.15 -0.01
C VAL A 465 6.74 -14.85 -0.56
N GLN A 466 5.89 -13.95 -1.07
CA GLN A 466 6.28 -12.62 -1.57
C GLN A 466 6.40 -11.57 -0.46
N ASN A 467 6.39 -12.01 0.81
CA ASN A 467 6.41 -11.15 1.97
C ASN A 467 7.63 -10.22 2.03
N ILE A 468 8.82 -10.69 1.68
CA ILE A 468 10.05 -9.89 1.67
C ILE A 468 10.14 -8.98 0.45
N VAL A 469 9.64 -9.42 -0.71
CA VAL A 469 9.68 -8.62 -1.94
C VAL A 469 8.78 -7.41 -1.78
N ILE A 470 7.48 -7.62 -1.58
CA ILE A 470 6.54 -6.51 -1.45
C ILE A 470 6.78 -5.77 -0.12
N GLY A 471 7.03 -6.50 0.97
CA GLY A 471 7.32 -5.90 2.28
C GLY A 471 8.60 -5.07 2.33
N GLY A 472 9.56 -5.33 1.44
CA GLY A 472 10.80 -4.56 1.30
C GLY A 472 10.57 -3.09 0.95
N ALA A 473 9.40 -2.73 0.40
CA ALA A 473 9.02 -1.36 0.11
C ALA A 473 9.11 -0.47 1.35
N ALA A 474 8.63 -0.94 2.52
CA ALA A 474 8.70 -0.15 3.75
C ALA A 474 10.13 0.17 4.18
N GLY A 475 11.04 -0.81 4.08
CA GLY A 475 12.46 -0.62 4.41
C GLY A 475 13.21 0.27 3.42
N SER A 476 12.60 0.54 2.26
CA SER A 476 13.19 1.31 1.15
C SER A 476 12.77 2.78 1.16
N VAL A 477 11.78 3.16 1.97
CA VAL A 477 11.32 4.54 2.17
C VAL A 477 12.36 5.51 2.75
N PRO A 478 13.31 5.12 3.63
CA PRO A 478 14.18 6.08 4.31
C PRO A 478 15.00 7.04 3.41
N PRO A 479 15.55 6.65 2.24
CA PRO A 479 16.13 7.59 1.28
C PRO A 479 15.14 8.64 0.74
N LEU A 480 13.87 8.28 0.55
CA LEU A 480 12.84 9.24 0.13
C LEU A 480 12.63 10.30 1.21
N VAL A 481 12.58 9.88 2.48
CA VAL A 481 12.48 10.79 3.63
C VAL A 481 13.68 11.74 3.66
N GLY A 482 14.89 11.21 3.45
CA GLY A 482 16.12 12.03 3.43
C GLY A 482 16.14 13.04 2.28
N TRP A 483 15.79 12.61 1.08
CA TRP A 483 15.70 13.53 -0.07
C TRP A 483 14.65 14.62 0.14
N ALA A 484 13.45 14.24 0.61
CA ALA A 484 12.37 15.17 0.89
C ALA A 484 12.70 16.12 2.05
N ALA A 485 13.53 15.71 3.01
CA ALA A 485 13.98 16.57 4.10
C ALA A 485 14.73 17.83 3.61
N ILE A 486 15.45 17.71 2.49
CA ILE A 486 16.18 18.83 1.87
C ILE A 486 15.31 19.55 0.83
N THR A 487 14.66 18.80 -0.06
CA THR A 487 14.01 19.36 -1.26
C THR A 487 12.53 19.70 -1.09
N GLY A 488 11.90 19.22 -0.03
CA GLY A 488 10.44 19.33 0.17
C GLY A 488 9.60 18.50 -0.80
N GLN A 489 10.20 17.65 -1.64
CA GLN A 489 9.50 16.86 -2.66
C GLN A 489 10.16 15.49 -2.88
N VAL A 490 9.52 14.62 -3.67
CA VAL A 490 10.10 13.33 -4.08
C VAL A 490 10.66 13.47 -5.49
N GLY A 491 11.99 13.44 -5.62
CA GLY A 491 12.67 13.47 -6.92
C GLY A 491 12.91 12.07 -7.51
N LEU A 492 13.13 12.01 -8.82
CA LEU A 492 13.52 10.78 -9.52
C LEU A 492 14.78 10.12 -8.92
N PRO A 493 15.86 10.85 -8.53
CA PRO A 493 17.01 10.23 -7.88
C PRO A 493 16.64 9.51 -6.56
N ALA A 494 15.74 10.10 -5.77
CA ALA A 494 15.25 9.51 -4.53
C ALA A 494 14.52 8.18 -4.79
N LEU A 495 13.71 8.10 -5.86
CA LEU A 495 13.03 6.88 -6.29
C LEU A 495 14.03 5.78 -6.71
N LEU A 496 15.16 6.15 -7.33
CA LEU A 496 16.21 5.19 -7.65
C LEU A 496 16.94 4.70 -6.40
N PHE A 497 17.21 5.58 -5.42
CA PHE A 497 17.80 5.19 -4.13
C PHE A 497 16.87 4.24 -3.37
N PHE A 498 15.57 4.53 -3.36
CA PHE A 498 14.53 3.61 -2.90
C PHE A 498 14.60 2.27 -3.65
N ALA A 499 14.66 2.30 -4.99
CA ALA A 499 14.68 1.08 -5.80
C ALA A 499 15.90 0.20 -5.49
N ILE A 500 17.08 0.80 -5.27
CA ILE A 500 18.30 0.08 -4.89
C ILE A 500 18.08 -0.70 -3.58
N ILE A 501 17.52 -0.08 -2.54
CA ILE A 501 17.22 -0.80 -1.28
C ILE A 501 16.14 -1.86 -1.50
N PHE A 502 15.14 -1.55 -2.34
CA PHE A 502 14.02 -2.45 -2.63
C PHE A 502 14.50 -3.74 -3.28
N PHE A 503 15.29 -3.66 -4.35
CA PHE A 503 15.83 -4.82 -5.05
C PHE A 503 16.95 -5.53 -4.28
N TRP A 504 17.65 -4.82 -3.39
CA TRP A 504 18.61 -5.41 -2.46
C TRP A 504 17.96 -6.29 -1.40
N THR A 505 16.78 -5.88 -0.90
CA THR A 505 16.12 -6.51 0.25
C THR A 505 15.88 -8.03 0.09
N PRO A 506 15.37 -8.54 -1.05
CA PRO A 506 15.17 -9.97 -1.26
C PRO A 506 16.47 -10.77 -1.23
N ALA A 507 17.51 -10.33 -1.95
CA ALA A 507 18.80 -11.01 -1.99
C ALA A 507 19.45 -11.06 -0.60
N HIS A 508 19.37 -9.97 0.16
CA HIS A 508 19.86 -9.87 1.53
C HIS A 508 19.10 -10.78 2.49
N PHE A 509 17.79 -10.62 2.58
CA PHE A 509 17.00 -11.28 3.62
C PHE A 509 16.81 -12.77 3.36
N TRP A 510 16.65 -13.19 2.09
CA TRP A 510 16.57 -14.62 1.78
C TRP A 510 17.87 -15.37 2.06
N ALA A 511 19.03 -14.71 1.94
CA ALA A 511 20.29 -15.31 2.37
C ALA A 511 20.28 -15.64 3.88
N LEU A 512 19.75 -14.75 4.72
CA LEU A 512 19.52 -15.06 6.13
C LEU A 512 18.45 -16.14 6.33
N ALA A 513 17.39 -16.11 5.52
CA ALA A 513 16.28 -17.04 5.64
C ALA A 513 16.67 -18.49 5.30
N LEU A 514 17.62 -18.70 4.40
CA LEU A 514 18.21 -20.02 4.13
C LEU A 514 18.85 -20.63 5.40
N VAL A 515 19.56 -19.81 6.18
CA VAL A 515 20.19 -20.25 7.44
C VAL A 515 19.15 -20.44 8.55
N ARG A 516 18.01 -19.77 8.46
CA ARG A 516 16.94 -19.74 9.49
C ARG A 516 15.67 -20.46 9.07
N ARG A 517 15.78 -21.36 8.09
CA ARG A 517 14.65 -22.06 7.49
C ARG A 517 13.80 -22.78 8.54
N GLU A 518 14.43 -23.57 9.41
CA GLU A 518 13.77 -24.32 10.48
C GLU A 518 12.98 -23.42 11.45
N ASP A 519 13.53 -22.25 11.80
CA ASP A 519 12.83 -21.28 12.67
C ASP A 519 11.53 -20.77 12.01
N TYR A 520 11.53 -20.57 10.67
CA TYR A 520 10.34 -20.12 9.93
C TYR A 520 9.32 -21.24 9.73
N GLU A 521 9.78 -22.46 9.45
CA GLU A 521 8.92 -23.65 9.35
C GLU A 521 8.20 -23.92 10.68
N ALA A 522 8.93 -23.91 11.80
CA ALA A 522 8.37 -24.12 13.14
C ALA A 522 7.33 -23.06 13.53
N ALA A 523 7.51 -21.82 13.05
CA ALA A 523 6.59 -20.73 13.32
C ALA A 523 5.41 -20.65 12.32
N GLY A 524 5.39 -21.51 11.29
CA GLY A 524 4.36 -21.52 10.25
C GLY A 524 4.38 -20.27 9.36
N VAL A 525 5.52 -19.59 9.26
CA VAL A 525 5.67 -18.39 8.43
C VAL A 525 5.98 -18.83 6.99
N PRO A 526 5.20 -18.41 5.97
CA PRO A 526 5.41 -18.80 4.58
C PRO A 526 6.63 -18.07 3.97
N MET A 527 7.82 -18.30 4.52
CA MET A 527 9.09 -17.76 4.04
C MET A 527 9.54 -18.57 2.82
N LEU A 528 10.08 -17.93 1.78
CA LEU A 528 10.42 -18.58 0.51
C LEU A 528 11.18 -19.93 0.66
N PRO A 529 12.29 -20.01 1.43
CA PRO A 529 12.99 -21.28 1.64
C PRO A 529 12.19 -22.34 2.40
N ALA A 530 11.27 -21.94 3.29
CA ALA A 530 10.42 -22.86 4.04
C ALA A 530 9.31 -23.49 3.17
N VAL A 531 8.86 -22.78 2.12
CA VAL A 531 7.73 -23.23 1.28
C VAL A 531 8.18 -23.80 -0.07
N LYS A 532 9.20 -23.19 -0.69
CA LYS A 532 9.69 -23.54 -2.04
C LYS A 532 11.06 -24.18 -2.04
N GLY A 533 11.68 -24.33 -0.87
CA GLY A 533 12.98 -24.96 -0.71
C GLY A 533 14.17 -24.07 -1.07
N GLU A 534 15.35 -24.61 -0.83
CA GLU A 534 16.63 -23.88 -0.90
C GLU A 534 17.00 -23.52 -2.33
N VAL A 535 16.88 -24.46 -3.29
CA VAL A 535 17.27 -24.25 -4.69
C VAL A 535 16.50 -23.09 -5.33
N VAL A 536 15.17 -23.05 -5.13
CA VAL A 536 14.34 -21.96 -5.66
C VAL A 536 14.73 -20.63 -5.02
N THR A 537 15.00 -20.63 -3.72
CA THR A 537 15.43 -19.43 -2.98
C THR A 537 16.78 -18.92 -3.49
N GLN A 538 17.76 -19.80 -3.70
CA GLN A 538 19.08 -19.44 -4.23
C GLN A 538 19.00 -18.83 -5.63
N ARG A 539 18.17 -19.40 -6.51
CA ARG A 539 17.93 -18.83 -7.86
C ARG A 539 17.31 -17.43 -7.77
N ASN A 540 16.32 -17.25 -6.89
CA ASN A 540 15.70 -15.94 -6.69
C ASN A 540 16.70 -14.92 -6.13
N ILE A 541 17.56 -15.31 -5.18
CA ILE A 541 18.65 -14.44 -4.70
C ILE A 541 19.54 -13.97 -5.86
N LEU A 542 19.93 -14.89 -6.77
CA LEU A 542 20.72 -14.53 -7.95
C LEU A 542 19.97 -13.58 -8.90
N TYR A 543 18.70 -13.85 -9.20
CA TYR A 543 17.89 -12.97 -10.05
C TYR A 543 17.78 -11.56 -9.48
N TYR A 544 17.51 -11.42 -8.18
CA TYR A 544 17.44 -10.11 -7.54
C TYR A 544 18.81 -9.43 -7.44
N ALA A 545 19.91 -10.18 -7.30
CA ALA A 545 21.25 -9.60 -7.36
C ALA A 545 21.58 -9.02 -8.75
N VAL A 546 21.16 -9.71 -9.82
CA VAL A 546 21.32 -9.21 -11.21
C VAL A 546 20.42 -8.00 -11.47
N LEU A 547 19.15 -8.04 -11.03
CA LEU A 547 18.24 -6.90 -11.13
C LEU A 547 18.78 -5.69 -10.36
N LEU A 548 19.32 -5.90 -9.16
CA LEU A 548 19.94 -4.83 -8.38
C LEU A 548 21.13 -4.21 -9.12
N LEU A 549 21.99 -5.01 -9.75
CA LEU A 549 23.09 -4.49 -10.57
C LEU A 549 22.56 -3.61 -11.71
N ILE A 550 21.53 -4.07 -12.43
CA ILE A 550 20.89 -3.28 -13.51
C ILE A 550 20.31 -1.97 -12.97
N VAL A 551 19.53 -2.04 -11.88
CA VAL A 551 18.92 -0.86 -11.24
C VAL A 551 19.99 0.13 -10.74
N SER A 552 21.13 -0.37 -10.25
CA SER A 552 22.22 0.47 -9.76
C SER A 552 22.93 1.25 -10.87
N VAL A 553 22.75 0.92 -12.15
CA VAL A 553 23.30 1.69 -13.28
C VAL A 553 22.47 2.94 -13.58
N PHE A 554 21.16 2.93 -13.29
CA PHE A 554 20.25 4.03 -13.66
C PHE A 554 20.62 5.41 -13.08
N PRO A 555 21.10 5.55 -11.83
CA PRO A 555 21.53 6.85 -11.31
C PRO A 555 22.61 7.52 -12.19
N PHE A 556 23.48 6.74 -12.82
CA PHE A 556 24.45 7.26 -13.79
C PHE A 556 23.79 7.66 -15.11
N MET A 557 22.88 6.82 -15.65
CA MET A 557 22.20 7.06 -16.93
C MET A 557 21.38 8.35 -16.94
N ILE A 558 20.79 8.72 -15.80
CA ILE A 558 20.05 9.98 -15.65
C ILE A 558 20.94 11.15 -15.21
N HIS A 559 22.26 10.98 -15.23
CA HIS A 559 23.28 11.97 -14.81
C HIS A 559 23.16 12.41 -13.33
N ALA A 560 22.43 11.65 -12.51
CA ALA A 560 22.27 11.90 -11.09
C ALA A 560 23.47 11.47 -10.24
N LEU A 561 24.37 10.61 -10.77
CA LEU A 561 25.68 10.23 -10.20
C LEU A 561 26.74 10.13 -11.32
N SER A 562 28.02 10.30 -10.99
CA SER A 562 29.12 10.35 -11.98
C SER A 562 29.69 8.95 -12.30
N TRP A 563 30.76 8.91 -13.12
CA TRP A 563 31.47 7.67 -13.46
C TRP A 563 32.14 7.01 -12.25
N ILE A 564 32.50 7.78 -11.20
CA ILE A 564 33.09 7.25 -9.96
C ILE A 564 32.09 6.29 -9.30
N TYR A 565 30.84 6.74 -9.17
CA TYR A 565 29.75 5.87 -8.72
C TYR A 565 29.55 4.66 -9.64
N LEU A 566 29.55 4.84 -10.96
CA LEU A 566 29.31 3.75 -11.90
C LEU A 566 30.33 2.61 -11.72
N VAL A 567 31.62 2.95 -11.65
CA VAL A 567 32.70 1.95 -11.47
C VAL A 567 32.51 1.19 -10.16
N ALA A 568 32.20 1.90 -9.06
CA ALA A 568 31.95 1.26 -7.77
C ALA A 568 30.69 0.38 -7.79
N ALA A 569 29.60 0.85 -8.40
CA ALA A 569 28.34 0.11 -8.52
C ALA A 569 28.52 -1.19 -9.31
N LEU A 570 29.25 -1.14 -10.43
CA LEU A 570 29.59 -2.31 -11.23
C LEU A 570 30.49 -3.28 -10.46
N GLY A 571 31.55 -2.79 -9.80
CA GLY A 571 32.47 -3.63 -9.03
C GLY A 571 31.79 -4.31 -7.83
N LEU A 572 31.10 -3.54 -7.00
CA LEU A 572 30.36 -4.06 -5.85
C LEU A 572 29.25 -5.02 -6.30
N GLY A 573 28.52 -4.67 -7.37
CA GLY A 573 27.42 -5.48 -7.89
C GLY A 573 27.92 -6.79 -8.51
N TRP A 574 29.04 -6.78 -9.20
CA TRP A 574 29.71 -7.97 -9.70
C TRP A 574 30.08 -8.94 -8.57
N VAL A 575 30.65 -8.44 -7.47
CA VAL A 575 30.98 -9.28 -6.31
C VAL A 575 29.71 -9.87 -5.67
N LEU A 576 28.62 -9.08 -5.58
CA LEU A 576 27.35 -9.55 -5.05
C LEU A 576 26.75 -10.67 -5.92
N VAL A 577 26.73 -10.50 -7.23
CA VAL A 577 26.26 -11.50 -8.20
C VAL A 577 27.15 -12.75 -8.13
N SER A 578 28.46 -12.59 -8.08
CA SER A 578 29.43 -13.69 -7.98
C SER A 578 29.23 -14.53 -6.71
N LYS A 579 28.99 -13.89 -5.56
CA LYS A 579 28.66 -14.57 -4.30
C LYS A 579 27.30 -15.27 -4.37
N SER A 580 26.31 -14.64 -5.00
CA SER A 580 24.98 -15.22 -5.22
C SER A 580 25.03 -16.44 -6.14
N PHE A 581 25.87 -16.41 -7.16
CA PHE A 581 26.13 -17.56 -8.04
C PHE A 581 26.86 -18.68 -7.28
N THR A 582 27.90 -18.34 -6.51
CA THR A 582 28.66 -19.30 -5.70
C THR A 582 27.79 -20.00 -4.66
N LEU A 583 26.76 -19.32 -4.14
CA LEU A 583 25.77 -19.91 -3.22
C LEU A 583 25.06 -21.12 -3.84
N MET A 584 24.86 -21.15 -5.16
CA MET A 584 24.21 -22.26 -5.87
C MET A 584 25.11 -23.49 -6.06
N ARG A 585 26.42 -23.40 -5.76
CA ARG A 585 27.33 -24.54 -5.91
C ARG A 585 26.99 -25.65 -4.91
N LYS A 586 27.17 -26.90 -5.32
CA LYS A 586 27.02 -28.08 -4.44
C LYS A 586 28.03 -28.01 -3.29
N GLY A 587 27.63 -28.41 -2.08
CA GLY A 587 28.54 -28.44 -0.92
C GLY A 587 27.89 -28.78 0.41
N GLY A 588 26.82 -29.58 0.39
CA GLY A 588 26.06 -29.95 1.58
C GLY A 588 25.37 -28.78 2.29
N GLN A 589 24.63 -29.10 3.37
CA GLN A 589 23.87 -28.12 4.14
C GLN A 589 24.77 -27.11 4.87
N ALA A 590 25.86 -27.57 5.49
CA ALA A 590 26.81 -26.70 6.18
C ALA A 590 27.52 -25.72 5.24
N GLY A 591 27.96 -26.18 4.06
CA GLY A 591 28.59 -25.32 3.06
C GLY A 591 27.62 -24.28 2.48
N MET A 592 26.36 -24.66 2.27
CA MET A 592 25.30 -23.71 1.87
C MET A 592 25.08 -22.63 2.93
N GLN A 593 24.93 -23.02 4.20
CA GLN A 593 24.70 -22.06 5.30
C GLN A 593 25.87 -21.07 5.47
N LEU A 594 27.11 -21.54 5.32
CA LEU A 594 28.30 -20.68 5.35
C LEU A 594 28.26 -19.64 4.23
N ARG A 595 28.03 -20.07 2.98
CA ARG A 595 27.94 -19.17 1.82
C ARG A 595 26.78 -18.18 1.96
N ALA A 596 25.63 -18.63 2.46
CA ALA A 596 24.47 -17.78 2.70
C ALA A 596 24.77 -16.70 3.75
N MET A 597 25.46 -17.04 4.84
CA MET A 597 25.88 -16.08 5.85
C MET A 597 26.96 -15.11 5.34
N GLN A 598 27.89 -15.57 4.52
CA GLN A 598 28.88 -14.71 3.85
C GLN A 598 28.20 -13.72 2.91
N LEU A 599 27.22 -14.16 2.12
CA LEU A 599 26.42 -13.30 1.25
C LEU A 599 25.61 -12.28 2.07
N PHE A 600 24.94 -12.72 3.14
CA PHE A 600 24.21 -11.83 4.05
C PHE A 600 25.11 -10.73 4.63
N LYS A 601 26.28 -11.08 5.17
CA LYS A 601 27.24 -10.11 5.70
C LYS A 601 27.74 -9.15 4.61
N PHE A 602 28.16 -9.70 3.47
CA PHE A 602 28.64 -8.89 2.35
C PHE A 602 27.56 -7.94 1.82
N SER A 603 26.30 -8.38 1.75
CA SER A 603 25.21 -7.53 1.26
C SER A 603 24.96 -6.30 2.15
N ASN A 604 25.19 -6.38 3.46
CA ASN A 604 25.18 -5.19 4.32
C ASN A 604 26.33 -4.23 3.99
N THR A 605 27.54 -4.78 3.84
CA THR A 605 28.73 -3.99 3.45
C THR A 605 28.56 -3.37 2.06
N TYR A 606 28.00 -4.12 1.11
CA TYR A 606 27.65 -3.66 -0.24
C TYR A 606 26.78 -2.41 -0.16
N LEU A 607 25.68 -2.44 0.61
CA LEU A 607 24.76 -1.32 0.69
C LEU A 607 25.41 -0.10 1.34
N ALA A 608 26.16 -0.31 2.43
CA ALA A 608 26.87 0.76 3.12
C ALA A 608 27.94 1.42 2.22
N LEU A 609 28.74 0.62 1.52
CA LEU A 609 29.77 1.12 0.60
C LEU A 609 29.16 1.82 -0.60
N LEU A 610 28.09 1.28 -1.18
CA LEU A 610 27.44 1.88 -2.34
C LEU A 610 26.94 3.29 -1.99
N TYR A 611 26.20 3.44 -0.89
CA TYR A 611 25.71 4.76 -0.44
C TYR A 611 26.84 5.70 -0.03
N LEU A 612 27.92 5.18 0.59
CA LEU A 612 29.10 5.99 0.87
C LEU A 612 29.71 6.54 -0.41
N VAL A 613 29.87 5.70 -1.45
CA VAL A 613 30.39 6.15 -2.74
C VAL A 613 29.44 7.15 -3.39
N MET A 614 28.11 7.00 -3.30
CA MET A 614 27.18 8.00 -3.83
C MET A 614 27.41 9.39 -3.21
N VAL A 615 27.67 9.45 -1.89
CA VAL A 615 28.00 10.70 -1.20
C VAL A 615 29.35 11.24 -1.67
N VAL A 616 30.39 10.40 -1.68
CA VAL A 616 31.74 10.79 -2.11
C VAL A 616 31.77 11.26 -3.56
N ASP A 617 31.08 10.57 -4.48
CA ASP A 617 30.91 10.93 -5.88
C ASP A 617 30.41 12.37 -6.02
N ARG A 618 29.38 12.73 -5.26
CA ARG A 618 28.76 14.05 -5.32
C ARG A 618 29.58 15.14 -4.63
N LEU A 619 30.39 14.78 -3.64
CA LEU A 619 31.35 15.71 -3.03
C LEU A 619 32.57 15.97 -3.93
N ILE A 620 33.03 14.96 -4.70
CA ILE A 620 34.20 15.06 -5.56
C ILE A 620 33.86 15.67 -6.93
N ALA A 621 32.70 15.35 -7.52
CA ALA A 621 32.27 15.92 -8.79
C ALA A 621 31.99 17.44 -8.75
N LEU A 622 32.14 18.06 -7.58
CA LEU A 622 32.17 19.52 -7.36
C LEU A 622 33.56 20.15 -7.60
N GLY A 623 34.61 19.33 -7.77
CA GLY A 623 36.00 19.76 -7.95
C GLY A 623 36.41 19.96 -9.39
#